data_AF-A0AAV7KB90-F1
#
_entry.id   AF-A0AAV7KB90-F1
#
_cell.length_a   1.000
_cell.length_b   1.000
_cell.length_c   1.000
_cell.angle_alpha   90.00
_cell.angle_beta   90.00
_cell.angle_gamma   90.00
#
_symmetry.space_group_name_H-M   'P 1'
#
loop_
_entity.id
_entity.type
_entity.pdbx_description
1 polymer ?
#
loop_
_entity_poly.entity_id
_entity_poly.type
_entity_poly.pdbx_seq_one_letter_code
_entity_poly.pdbx_strand_id
1 'polypeptide(L)'
;MSGMTINGFPMFNSTGLTNVDISGLKLPSLITIDSSMLNLPQLTFLRLTSNIEWYKFAENAFENAISIERIELIGSGLQEFPRNLLANITTLRTLRVWNSDTIDFLLNYTFPKLEILEVRYDELQTLDQKFFEKQKSLNNLDARNNPFNCDCDISWTNHVTDNLGWTILGTCTNGNSISDSSNYLNCNQSSFNCFTVTCSSDSVCVNTVNSSFCECVEAGYLFENDTCVDMDECSNSADNNCDQVCTNTNGSYTCSCNIGFTLDSDMSTCSGVNKLASEGILLLFLLLSFLVWQLL
;
A
#
# COMPACT_ATOMS: atom_id res chain seq x y z
N MET A 1 -19.97 -27.39 1.68
CA MET A 1 -18.63 -27.90 2.02
C MET A 1 -18.27 -27.33 3.37
N SER A 2 -18.17 -28.16 4.42
CA SER A 2 -17.67 -27.73 5.73
C SER A 2 -16.14 -27.69 5.63
N GLY A 3 -15.61 -26.61 5.08
CA GLY A 3 -14.17 -26.38 4.96
C GLY A 3 -13.56 -25.92 6.27
N MET A 4 -12.27 -26.19 6.48
CA MET A 4 -11.53 -25.56 7.57
C MET A 4 -11.53 -24.05 7.38
N THR A 5 -11.73 -23.31 8.47
CA THR A 5 -11.67 -21.85 8.49
C THR A 5 -10.59 -21.39 9.47
N ILE A 6 -9.88 -20.31 9.11
CA ILE A 6 -9.01 -19.57 10.03
C ILE A 6 -9.71 -18.25 10.33
N ASN A 7 -10.05 -18.01 11.60
CA ASN A 7 -10.77 -16.79 12.03
C ASN A 7 -12.05 -16.49 11.19
N GLY A 8 -12.75 -17.55 10.76
CA GLY A 8 -13.96 -17.42 9.93
C GLY A 8 -13.73 -17.30 8.42
N PHE A 9 -12.48 -17.16 7.96
CA PHE A 9 -12.14 -17.17 6.54
C PHE A 9 -11.92 -18.60 6.02
N PRO A 10 -12.54 -19.00 4.89
CA PRO A 10 -12.36 -20.34 4.32
C PRO A 10 -10.93 -20.55 3.81
N MET A 11 -10.32 -21.70 4.15
CA MET A 11 -9.07 -22.10 3.52
C MET A 11 -9.33 -22.70 2.14
N PHE A 12 -8.60 -22.24 1.12
CA PHE A 12 -8.66 -22.77 -0.22
C PHE A 12 -7.36 -23.47 -0.60
N ASN A 13 -7.43 -24.79 -0.79
CA ASN A 13 -6.29 -25.63 -1.14
C ASN A 13 -6.72 -26.74 -2.11
N SER A 14 -7.12 -26.34 -3.33
CA SER A 14 -7.61 -27.24 -4.37
C SER A 14 -6.99 -26.90 -5.71
N THR A 15 -6.39 -27.90 -6.36
CA THR A 15 -5.73 -27.73 -7.66
C THR A 15 -6.68 -27.51 -8.83
N GLY A 16 -8.00 -27.60 -8.64
CA GLY A 16 -9.00 -27.39 -9.69
C GLY A 16 -9.90 -26.17 -9.49
N LEU A 17 -9.69 -25.40 -8.41
CA LEU A 17 -10.51 -24.22 -8.14
C LEU A 17 -9.93 -23.02 -8.88
N THR A 18 -10.67 -22.52 -9.88
CA THR A 18 -10.24 -21.42 -10.76
C THR A 18 -10.85 -20.07 -10.39
N ASN A 19 -11.91 -20.08 -9.58
CA ASN A 19 -12.67 -18.89 -9.18
C ASN A 19 -12.93 -18.92 -7.69
N VAL A 20 -12.63 -17.82 -7.01
CA VAL A 20 -12.92 -17.61 -5.59
C VAL A 20 -13.69 -16.31 -5.47
N ASP A 21 -14.93 -16.38 -4.98
CA ASP A 21 -15.76 -15.22 -4.67
C ASP A 21 -16.18 -15.33 -3.20
N ILE A 22 -15.72 -14.39 -2.39
CA ILE A 22 -15.90 -14.34 -0.93
C ILE A 22 -16.80 -13.14 -0.58
N SER A 23 -17.85 -12.93 -1.37
CA SER A 23 -18.80 -11.86 -1.12
C SER A 23 -19.76 -12.19 0.03
N GLY A 24 -19.88 -11.28 1.00
CA GLY A 24 -20.89 -11.39 2.07
C GLY A 24 -20.50 -12.25 3.28
N LEU A 25 -19.22 -12.66 3.37
CA LEU A 25 -18.69 -13.23 4.60
C LEU A 25 -18.55 -12.13 5.65
N LYS A 26 -19.23 -12.29 6.78
CA LYS A 26 -18.98 -11.52 7.99
C LYS A 26 -17.77 -12.13 8.69
N LEU A 27 -16.60 -11.56 8.46
CA LEU A 27 -15.47 -11.81 9.34
C LEU A 27 -15.78 -11.14 10.70
N PRO A 28 -15.31 -11.69 11.83
CA PRO A 28 -15.53 -11.13 13.17
C PRO A 28 -14.29 -10.45 13.80
N SER A 29 -13.17 -10.37 13.07
CA SER A 29 -11.89 -9.80 13.50
C SER A 29 -10.97 -9.54 12.30
N LEU A 30 -9.97 -8.64 12.45
CA LEU A 30 -8.93 -8.40 11.43
C LEU A 30 -8.23 -9.70 11.03
N ILE A 31 -8.28 -10.04 9.74
CA ILE A 31 -7.60 -11.20 9.18
C ILE A 31 -6.44 -10.79 8.27
N THR A 32 -5.34 -11.51 8.37
CA THR A 32 -4.25 -11.45 7.39
C THR A 32 -4.36 -12.66 6.47
N ILE A 33 -4.61 -12.42 5.19
CA ILE A 33 -4.68 -13.45 4.16
C ILE A 33 -3.25 -13.72 3.66
N ASP A 34 -2.80 -14.96 3.75
CA ASP A 34 -1.46 -15.41 3.32
C ASP A 34 -1.53 -16.57 2.31
N SER A 35 -0.36 -17.05 1.87
CA SER A 35 -0.25 -18.12 0.86
C SER A 35 -0.84 -19.46 1.30
N SER A 36 -1.01 -19.69 2.61
CA SER A 36 -1.62 -20.91 3.14
C SER A 36 -3.15 -20.90 2.98
N MET A 37 -3.76 -19.72 3.00
CA MET A 37 -5.20 -19.53 2.80
C MET A 37 -5.59 -19.54 1.31
N LEU A 38 -4.68 -19.11 0.42
CA LEU A 38 -4.87 -19.01 -1.04
C LEU A 38 -3.90 -19.91 -1.83
N ASN A 39 -3.81 -21.19 -1.48
CA ASN A 39 -2.97 -22.15 -2.19
C ASN A 39 -3.67 -22.68 -3.46
N LEU A 40 -3.80 -21.83 -4.48
CA LEU A 40 -4.61 -22.08 -5.67
C LEU A 40 -3.84 -21.76 -6.97
N PRO A 41 -3.05 -22.70 -7.51
CA PRO A 41 -2.21 -22.46 -8.70
C PRO A 41 -3.00 -22.22 -9.99
N GLN A 42 -4.25 -22.65 -10.05
CA GLN A 42 -5.16 -22.44 -11.18
C GLN A 42 -6.12 -21.27 -10.97
N LEU A 43 -5.97 -20.47 -9.91
CA LEU A 43 -6.84 -19.33 -9.66
C LEU A 43 -6.72 -18.32 -10.80
N THR A 44 -7.84 -18.04 -11.44
CA THR A 44 -7.97 -17.05 -12.52
C THR A 44 -8.79 -15.84 -12.09
N PHE A 45 -9.68 -16.00 -11.11
CA PHE A 45 -10.54 -14.94 -10.61
C PHE A 45 -10.63 -14.96 -9.09
N LEU A 46 -10.36 -13.81 -8.48
CA LEU A 46 -10.57 -13.57 -7.06
C LEU A 46 -11.49 -12.35 -6.88
N ARG A 47 -12.57 -12.52 -6.14
CA ARG A 47 -13.38 -11.43 -5.61
C ARG A 47 -13.46 -11.52 -4.09
N LEU A 48 -13.10 -10.43 -3.43
CA LEU A 48 -13.31 -10.21 -2.01
C LEU A 48 -14.20 -8.98 -1.85
N THR A 49 -15.39 -9.15 -1.26
CA THR A 49 -16.30 -8.04 -0.96
C THR A 49 -16.53 -7.98 0.54
N SER A 50 -16.07 -6.92 1.20
CA SER A 50 -16.29 -6.68 2.64
C SER A 50 -17.30 -5.56 2.84
N ASN A 51 -18.22 -5.74 3.80
CA ASN A 51 -19.19 -4.70 4.16
C ASN A 51 -18.80 -3.95 5.44
N ILE A 52 -18.02 -4.55 6.36
CA ILE A 52 -17.84 -3.97 7.72
C ILE A 52 -16.52 -4.34 8.43
N GLU A 53 -15.58 -5.11 7.85
CA GLU A 53 -14.35 -5.46 8.58
C GLU A 53 -13.05 -5.42 7.78
N TRP A 54 -12.00 -5.02 8.51
CA TRP A 54 -10.63 -4.80 8.06
C TRP A 54 -9.93 -6.14 7.78
N TYR A 55 -9.39 -6.34 6.58
CA TYR A 55 -8.49 -7.43 6.24
C TYR A 55 -7.22 -6.85 5.62
N LYS A 56 -6.12 -7.60 5.69
CA LYS A 56 -4.89 -7.27 4.98
C LYS A 56 -4.32 -8.49 4.31
N PHE A 57 -3.45 -8.29 3.34
CA PHE A 57 -2.67 -9.37 2.74
C PHE A 57 -1.29 -9.43 3.38
N ALA A 58 -0.76 -10.63 3.60
CA ALA A 58 0.68 -10.81 3.76
C ALA A 58 1.37 -10.63 2.40
N GLU A 59 2.66 -10.27 2.38
CA GLU A 59 3.41 -10.08 1.12
C GLU A 59 3.37 -11.31 0.20
N ASN A 60 3.31 -12.51 0.79
CA ASN A 60 3.30 -13.76 0.05
C ASN A 60 1.90 -14.26 -0.30
N ALA A 61 0.82 -13.52 -0.07
CA ALA A 61 -0.55 -14.05 -0.18
C ALA A 61 -0.87 -14.68 -1.55
N PHE A 62 -0.26 -14.19 -2.63
CA PHE A 62 -0.44 -14.71 -3.99
C PHE A 62 0.72 -15.54 -4.53
N GLU A 63 1.66 -15.97 -3.68
CA GLU A 63 2.83 -16.77 -4.07
C GLU A 63 2.44 -18.02 -4.88
N ASN A 64 1.33 -18.66 -4.51
CA ASN A 64 0.81 -19.86 -5.17
C ASN A 64 -0.32 -19.58 -6.16
N ALA A 65 -0.66 -18.31 -6.44
CA ALA A 65 -1.81 -17.91 -7.26
C ALA A 65 -1.40 -16.91 -8.35
N ILE A 66 -0.27 -17.16 -9.02
CA ILE A 66 0.31 -16.24 -10.00
C ILE A 66 -0.44 -16.20 -11.36
N SER A 67 -1.38 -17.13 -11.59
CA SER A 67 -2.16 -17.27 -12.82
C SER A 67 -3.40 -16.36 -12.86
N ILE A 68 -3.62 -15.52 -11.84
CA ILE A 68 -4.83 -14.70 -11.72
C ILE A 68 -4.94 -13.72 -12.88
N GLU A 69 -6.12 -13.65 -13.48
CA GLU A 69 -6.45 -12.73 -14.57
C GLU A 69 -7.37 -11.59 -14.09
N ARG A 70 -8.16 -11.80 -13.04
CA ARG A 70 -9.07 -10.80 -12.47
C ARG A 70 -9.03 -10.78 -10.95
N ILE A 71 -8.79 -9.60 -10.39
CA ILE A 71 -8.88 -9.33 -8.96
C ILE A 71 -9.93 -8.24 -8.73
N GLU A 72 -10.86 -8.49 -7.81
CA GLU A 72 -11.85 -7.52 -7.36
C GLU A 72 -11.82 -7.43 -5.83
N LEU A 73 -11.34 -6.31 -5.30
CA LEU A 73 -11.26 -5.99 -3.88
C LEU A 73 -12.24 -4.84 -3.61
N ILE A 74 -13.42 -5.18 -3.11
CA ILE A 74 -14.53 -4.24 -3.02
C ILE A 74 -14.89 -3.99 -1.55
N GLY A 75 -14.87 -2.73 -1.14
CA GLY A 75 -15.34 -2.28 0.18
C GLY A 75 -14.21 -2.01 1.17
N SER A 76 -14.52 -1.12 2.13
CA SER A 76 -13.66 -0.39 3.09
C SER A 76 -12.72 -1.20 3.99
N GLY A 77 -12.65 -2.51 3.80
CA GLY A 77 -11.93 -3.39 4.70
C GLY A 77 -10.44 -3.49 4.43
N LEU A 78 -9.92 -3.08 3.27
CA LEU A 78 -8.50 -3.28 3.01
C LEU A 78 -7.66 -2.26 3.81
N GLN A 79 -6.96 -2.71 4.85
CA GLN A 79 -6.19 -1.83 5.72
C GLN A 79 -4.85 -1.42 5.10
N GLU A 80 -4.21 -2.34 4.38
CA GLU A 80 -2.90 -2.12 3.78
C GLU A 80 -2.76 -2.99 2.52
N PHE A 81 -2.12 -2.42 1.50
CA PHE A 81 -1.73 -3.14 0.30
C PHE A 81 -0.20 -3.28 0.24
N PRO A 82 0.35 -4.47 0.54
CA PRO A 82 1.80 -4.67 0.53
C PRO A 82 2.44 -4.34 -0.82
N ARG A 83 3.61 -3.69 -0.77
CA ARG A 83 4.32 -3.15 -1.95
C ARG A 83 4.64 -4.17 -3.04
N ASN A 84 4.79 -5.45 -2.69
CA ASN A 84 5.16 -6.52 -3.64
C ASN A 84 4.07 -7.57 -3.84
N LEU A 85 2.87 -7.36 -3.28
CA LEU A 85 1.77 -8.32 -3.30
C LEU A 85 1.46 -8.85 -4.71
N LEU A 86 1.45 -7.97 -5.72
CA LEU A 86 1.10 -8.34 -7.10
C LEU A 86 2.31 -8.52 -8.03
N ALA A 87 3.54 -8.50 -7.50
CA ALA A 87 4.74 -8.30 -8.32
C ALA A 87 4.96 -9.44 -9.34
N ASN A 88 4.53 -10.65 -8.98
CA ASN A 88 4.67 -11.84 -9.81
C ASN A 88 3.45 -12.11 -10.72
N ILE A 89 2.37 -11.33 -10.62
CA ILE A 89 1.12 -11.56 -11.35
C ILE A 89 1.16 -10.87 -12.71
N THR A 90 1.82 -11.49 -13.68
CA THR A 90 1.96 -10.96 -15.05
C THR A 90 0.73 -11.20 -15.96
N THR A 91 -0.23 -12.01 -15.49
CA THR A 91 -1.44 -12.41 -16.22
C THR A 91 -2.62 -11.47 -16.02
N LEU A 92 -2.54 -10.53 -15.08
CA LEU A 92 -3.66 -9.69 -14.66
C LEU A 92 -4.19 -8.84 -15.82
N ARG A 93 -5.50 -8.96 -16.08
CA ARG A 93 -6.26 -8.21 -17.10
C ARG A 93 -7.27 -7.24 -16.51
N THR A 94 -7.83 -7.57 -15.35
CA THR A 94 -8.78 -6.72 -14.64
C THR A 94 -8.36 -6.56 -13.19
N LEU A 95 -8.20 -5.32 -12.75
CA LEU A 95 -8.01 -4.98 -11.35
C LEU A 95 -9.10 -4.00 -10.93
N ARG A 96 -9.90 -4.38 -9.94
CA ARG A 96 -10.88 -3.49 -9.30
C ARG A 96 -10.55 -3.37 -7.83
N VAL A 97 -10.37 -2.15 -7.35
CA VAL A 97 -10.08 -1.85 -5.96
C VAL A 97 -10.94 -0.67 -5.55
N TRP A 98 -11.73 -0.80 -4.50
CA TRP A 98 -12.56 0.30 -3.98
C TRP A 98 -12.25 0.57 -2.51
N ASN A 99 -12.24 1.85 -2.14
CA ASN A 99 -12.11 2.32 -0.76
C ASN A 99 -10.89 1.75 -0.03
N SER A 100 -9.73 2.03 -0.61
CA SER A 100 -8.49 1.39 -0.28
C SER A 100 -7.37 2.37 0.08
N ASP A 101 -7.49 3.66 -0.23
CA ASP A 101 -6.37 4.64 -0.13
C ASP A 101 -5.08 4.16 -0.86
N THR A 102 -5.18 3.15 -1.76
CA THR A 102 -4.02 2.34 -2.18
C THR A 102 -3.51 2.56 -3.61
N ILE A 103 -3.94 3.61 -4.31
CA ILE A 103 -3.43 3.82 -5.67
C ILE A 103 -1.93 4.16 -5.69
N ASP A 104 -1.41 4.81 -4.65
CA ASP A 104 0.01 5.17 -4.56
C ASP A 104 0.91 3.93 -4.62
N PHE A 105 0.44 2.79 -4.09
CA PHE A 105 1.17 1.53 -4.19
C PHE A 105 1.15 0.95 -5.60
N LEU A 106 0.10 1.19 -6.38
CA LEU A 106 0.00 0.75 -7.77
C LEU A 106 1.06 1.42 -8.67
N LEU A 107 1.53 2.63 -8.32
CA LEU A 107 2.53 3.39 -9.10
C LEU A 107 3.83 2.62 -9.36
N ASN A 108 4.16 1.68 -8.47
CA ASN A 108 5.35 0.84 -8.55
C ASN A 108 5.21 -0.38 -9.48
N TYR A 109 3.99 -0.73 -9.88
CA TYR A 109 3.72 -1.91 -10.71
C TYR A 109 3.67 -1.60 -12.20
N THR A 110 4.01 -2.61 -12.99
CA THR A 110 3.79 -2.64 -14.44
C THR A 110 3.03 -3.90 -14.78
N PHE A 111 1.79 -3.75 -15.25
CA PHE A 111 0.91 -4.85 -15.60
C PHE A 111 0.80 -4.98 -17.12
N PRO A 112 1.56 -5.88 -17.75
CA PRO A 112 1.69 -5.92 -19.21
C PRO A 112 0.37 -6.26 -19.94
N LYS A 113 -0.58 -6.92 -19.26
CA LYS A 113 -1.86 -7.38 -19.82
C LYS A 113 -3.07 -6.66 -19.23
N LEU A 114 -2.89 -5.66 -18.36
CA LEU A 114 -4.00 -4.97 -17.72
C LEU A 114 -4.81 -4.20 -18.75
N GLU A 115 -6.09 -4.53 -18.89
CA GLU A 115 -7.04 -3.92 -19.83
C GLU A 115 -8.04 -3.01 -19.11
N ILE A 116 -8.43 -3.40 -17.89
CA ILE A 116 -9.44 -2.73 -17.08
C ILE A 116 -8.88 -2.43 -15.70
N LEU A 117 -8.89 -1.15 -15.32
CA LEU A 117 -8.60 -0.68 -13.97
C LEU A 117 -9.82 0.05 -13.41
N GLU A 118 -10.23 -0.30 -12.21
CA GLU A 118 -11.29 0.40 -11.47
C GLU A 118 -10.79 0.76 -10.08
N VAL A 119 -10.78 2.05 -9.76
CA VAL A 119 -10.24 2.67 -8.53
C VAL A 119 -11.24 3.69 -8.02
N ARG A 120 -12.21 3.26 -7.22
CA ARG A 120 -13.38 4.06 -6.85
C ARG A 120 -13.43 4.29 -5.34
N TYR A 121 -13.87 5.48 -4.94
CA TYR A 121 -13.97 5.84 -3.51
C TYR A 121 -12.62 5.79 -2.77
N ASP A 122 -11.52 6.16 -3.43
CA ASP A 122 -10.14 6.08 -2.92
C ASP A 122 -9.55 7.48 -2.60
N GLU A 123 -10.40 8.51 -2.45
CA GLU A 123 -10.00 9.91 -2.17
C GLU A 123 -8.95 10.51 -3.13
N LEU A 124 -8.87 9.97 -4.36
CA LEU A 124 -7.88 10.41 -5.34
C LEU A 124 -8.14 11.83 -5.85
N GLN A 125 -7.12 12.66 -5.75
CA GLN A 125 -7.18 14.03 -6.28
C GLN A 125 -6.54 14.15 -7.67
N THR A 126 -5.68 13.21 -8.06
CA THR A 126 -5.00 13.20 -9.36
C THR A 126 -4.77 11.77 -9.88
N LEU A 127 -4.30 11.66 -11.13
CA LEU A 127 -3.88 10.41 -11.75
C LEU A 127 -2.48 10.59 -12.35
N ASP A 128 -1.46 9.99 -11.73
CA ASP A 128 -0.07 10.11 -12.20
C ASP A 128 0.11 9.46 -13.58
N GLN A 129 0.36 10.31 -14.57
CA GLN A 129 0.62 9.92 -15.95
C GLN A 129 1.70 8.82 -16.07
N LYS A 130 2.77 8.87 -15.26
CA LYS A 130 3.89 7.92 -15.33
C LYS A 130 3.46 6.49 -15.04
N PHE A 131 2.49 6.30 -14.16
CA PHE A 131 1.94 4.98 -13.90
C PHE A 131 1.16 4.47 -15.13
N PHE A 132 0.31 5.32 -15.71
CA PHE A 132 -0.54 4.94 -16.85
C PHE A 132 0.25 4.71 -18.14
N GLU A 133 1.35 5.45 -18.36
CA GLU A 133 2.25 5.24 -19.51
C GLU A 133 2.90 3.84 -19.53
N LYS A 134 3.11 3.24 -18.36
CA LYS A 134 3.62 1.86 -18.25
C LYS A 134 2.56 0.82 -18.66
N GLN A 135 1.27 1.13 -18.55
CA GLN A 135 0.18 0.18 -18.76
C GLN A 135 -0.30 0.16 -20.22
N LYS A 136 0.51 -0.42 -21.10
CA LYS A 136 0.31 -0.39 -22.57
C LYS A 136 -0.98 -1.04 -23.07
N SER A 137 -1.56 -1.95 -22.30
CA SER A 137 -2.78 -2.69 -22.69
C SER A 137 -4.06 -2.04 -22.13
N LEU A 138 -3.92 -1.05 -21.24
CA LEU A 138 -5.05 -0.45 -20.56
C LEU A 138 -5.90 0.33 -21.56
N ASN A 139 -7.21 0.20 -21.46
CA ASN A 139 -8.15 0.93 -22.34
C ASN A 139 -9.44 1.34 -21.63
N ASN A 140 -9.67 0.83 -20.41
CA ASN A 140 -10.84 1.18 -19.61
C ASN A 140 -10.43 1.49 -18.17
N LEU A 141 -10.57 2.77 -17.79
CA LEU A 141 -10.33 3.26 -16.44
C LEU A 141 -11.63 3.78 -15.84
N ASP A 142 -12.08 3.20 -14.73
CA ASP A 142 -13.20 3.73 -13.95
C ASP A 142 -12.70 4.23 -12.61
N ALA A 143 -12.64 5.54 -12.47
CA ALA A 143 -12.18 6.26 -11.29
C ALA A 143 -13.28 7.12 -10.67
N ARG A 144 -14.56 6.77 -10.84
CA ARG A 144 -15.68 7.54 -10.27
C ARG A 144 -15.66 7.57 -8.75
N ASN A 145 -16.23 8.64 -8.20
CA ASN A 145 -16.29 8.90 -6.76
C ASN A 145 -14.93 9.13 -6.12
N ASN A 146 -14.08 9.89 -6.80
CA ASN A 146 -12.85 10.45 -6.24
C ASN A 146 -12.91 11.98 -6.37
N PRO A 147 -12.36 12.74 -5.41
CA PRO A 147 -12.36 14.20 -5.41
C PRO A 147 -11.31 14.78 -6.37
N PHE A 148 -11.39 14.45 -7.66
CA PHE A 148 -10.38 14.88 -8.64
C PHE A 148 -10.28 16.40 -8.76
N ASN A 149 -9.08 16.92 -8.56
CA ASN A 149 -8.69 18.26 -8.95
C ASN A 149 -8.27 18.20 -10.43
N CYS A 150 -9.21 18.51 -11.33
CA CYS A 150 -8.96 18.48 -12.76
C CYS A 150 -8.19 19.70 -13.24
N ASP A 151 -6.90 19.70 -12.93
CA ASP A 151 -5.92 20.65 -13.43
C ASP A 151 -5.05 20.01 -14.52
N CYS A 152 -3.84 20.55 -14.72
CA CYS A 152 -2.95 20.08 -15.77
C CYS A 152 -2.33 18.70 -15.48
N ASP A 153 -2.31 18.22 -14.23
CA ASP A 153 -1.69 16.94 -13.87
C ASP A 153 -2.48 15.75 -14.41
N ILE A 154 -3.79 15.91 -14.60
CA ILE A 154 -4.67 14.93 -15.22
C ILE A 154 -5.01 15.27 -16.68
N SER A 155 -4.47 16.33 -17.27
CA SER A 155 -4.83 16.77 -18.64
C SER A 155 -4.50 15.75 -19.74
N TRP A 156 -3.56 14.83 -19.47
CA TRP A 156 -3.20 13.73 -20.35
C TRP A 156 -4.38 12.79 -20.63
N THR A 157 -5.38 12.72 -19.75
CA THR A 157 -6.56 11.85 -19.92
C THR A 157 -7.32 12.17 -21.21
N ASN A 158 -7.37 13.44 -21.61
CA ASN A 158 -8.02 13.85 -22.87
C ASN A 158 -7.27 13.34 -24.09
N HIS A 159 -5.94 13.40 -24.06
CA HIS A 159 -5.13 12.93 -25.17
C HIS A 159 -5.36 11.43 -25.40
N VAL A 160 -5.45 10.63 -24.34
CA VAL A 160 -5.67 9.19 -24.47
C VAL A 160 -7.12 8.85 -24.82
N THR A 161 -8.12 9.61 -24.39
CA THR A 161 -9.51 9.40 -24.84
C THR A 161 -9.67 9.75 -26.32
N ASP A 162 -9.11 10.88 -26.75
CA ASP A 162 -9.29 11.40 -28.11
C ASP A 162 -8.45 10.64 -29.14
N ASN A 163 -7.21 10.27 -28.80
CA ASN A 163 -6.27 9.66 -29.76
C ASN A 163 -6.12 8.14 -29.62
N LEU A 164 -6.33 7.58 -28.42
CA LEU A 164 -6.17 6.14 -28.16
C LEU A 164 -7.49 5.41 -27.92
N GLY A 165 -8.62 6.14 -27.89
CA GLY A 165 -9.95 5.55 -27.72
C GLY A 165 -10.20 4.96 -26.33
N TRP A 166 -9.46 5.43 -25.31
CA TRP A 166 -9.67 4.98 -23.94
C TRP A 166 -11.04 5.40 -23.42
N THR A 167 -11.66 4.52 -22.64
CA THR A 167 -12.83 4.85 -21.83
C THR A 167 -12.36 5.24 -20.44
N ILE A 168 -12.50 6.51 -20.09
CA ILE A 168 -12.16 7.02 -18.75
C ILE A 168 -13.43 7.56 -18.10
N LEU A 169 -13.80 6.99 -16.94
CA LEU A 169 -14.95 7.43 -16.16
C LEU A 169 -14.47 8.10 -14.87
N GLY A 170 -14.79 9.38 -14.70
CA GLY A 170 -14.46 10.12 -13.49
C GLY A 170 -15.02 11.53 -13.56
N THR A 171 -15.15 12.16 -12.40
CA THR A 171 -15.72 13.50 -12.28
C THR A 171 -14.82 14.38 -11.44
N CYS A 172 -14.57 15.58 -11.91
CA CYS A 172 -13.87 16.65 -11.22
C CYS A 172 -14.72 17.17 -10.05
N THR A 173 -14.07 17.79 -9.06
CA THR A 173 -14.77 18.45 -7.93
C THR A 173 -15.71 19.58 -8.36
N ASN A 174 -15.46 20.20 -9.51
CA ASN A 174 -16.34 21.21 -10.12
C ASN A 174 -17.54 20.60 -10.90
N GLY A 175 -17.66 19.27 -10.96
CA GLY A 175 -18.75 18.54 -11.61
C GLY A 175 -18.49 18.13 -13.05
N ASN A 176 -17.38 18.55 -13.66
CA ASN A 176 -17.04 18.19 -15.04
C ASN A 176 -16.51 16.76 -15.16
N SER A 177 -16.54 16.18 -16.37
CA SER A 177 -15.90 14.88 -16.62
C SER A 177 -14.39 15.02 -16.73
N ILE A 178 -13.65 14.06 -16.16
CA ILE A 178 -12.17 14.06 -16.28
C ILE A 178 -11.68 13.82 -17.72
N SER A 179 -12.54 13.30 -18.59
CA SER A 179 -12.24 12.96 -19.99
C SER A 179 -12.76 13.98 -21.00
N ASP A 180 -13.25 15.13 -20.55
CA ASP A 180 -13.83 16.15 -21.43
C ASP A 180 -12.76 17.18 -21.83
N SER A 181 -12.33 17.08 -23.10
CA SER A 181 -11.26 17.86 -23.70
C SER A 181 -11.52 19.37 -23.77
N SER A 182 -12.76 19.81 -23.55
CA SER A 182 -13.10 21.24 -23.48
C SER A 182 -12.69 21.90 -22.15
N ASN A 183 -12.34 21.12 -21.12
CA ASN A 183 -12.09 21.63 -19.77
C ASN A 183 -10.63 22.02 -19.47
N TYR A 184 -9.68 21.64 -20.33
CA TYR A 184 -8.23 21.73 -20.03
C TYR A 184 -7.48 22.71 -20.96
N LEU A 185 -8.22 23.47 -21.78
CA LEU A 185 -7.70 24.29 -22.87
C LEU A 185 -6.86 25.51 -22.46
N ASN A 186 -6.53 25.66 -21.18
CA ASN A 186 -5.68 26.75 -20.69
C ASN A 186 -4.59 26.27 -19.70
N CYS A 187 -3.93 25.16 -20.03
CA CYS A 187 -2.63 24.79 -19.47
C CYS A 187 -1.47 25.61 -20.07
N ASN A 188 -1.71 26.90 -20.36
CA ASN A 188 -0.61 27.85 -20.54
C ASN A 188 -0.03 28.18 -19.17
N GLN A 189 1.29 28.29 -19.10
CA GLN A 189 2.13 28.35 -17.90
C GLN A 189 1.72 29.36 -16.80
N SER A 190 0.75 30.25 -17.05
CA SER A 190 0.20 31.21 -16.09
C SER A 190 -0.79 30.65 -15.06
N SER A 191 -1.31 29.44 -15.28
CA SER A 191 -2.21 28.76 -14.32
C SER A 191 -1.44 27.98 -13.24
N PHE A 192 -0.10 27.99 -13.32
CA PHE A 192 0.82 27.21 -12.48
C PHE A 192 1.47 28.15 -11.46
N ASN A 193 1.24 27.95 -10.16
CA ASN A 193 2.04 28.66 -9.16
C ASN A 193 3.49 28.12 -9.15
N CYS A 194 3.70 26.82 -9.42
CA CYS A 194 5.03 26.22 -9.60
C CYS A 194 5.83 26.71 -10.82
N PHE A 195 5.22 27.45 -11.76
CA PHE A 195 5.99 28.11 -12.83
C PHE A 195 6.72 29.35 -12.31
N THR A 196 6.16 30.00 -11.29
CA THR A 196 6.76 31.19 -10.65
C THR A 196 7.57 30.87 -9.40
N VAL A 197 7.40 29.68 -8.83
CA VAL A 197 8.13 29.22 -7.64
C VAL A 197 9.38 28.47 -8.06
N THR A 198 10.53 28.93 -7.58
CA THR A 198 11.81 28.22 -7.71
C THR A 198 12.10 27.52 -6.39
N CYS A 199 12.17 26.19 -6.43
CA CYS A 199 12.56 25.36 -5.29
C CYS A 199 14.07 25.09 -5.29
N SER A 200 14.62 24.67 -4.16
CA SER A 200 16.01 24.24 -4.04
C SER A 200 16.27 22.94 -4.83
N SER A 201 17.53 22.58 -5.08
CA SER A 201 17.89 21.41 -5.89
C SER A 201 17.45 20.06 -5.31
N ASP A 202 17.17 20.02 -4.01
CA ASP A 202 16.75 18.88 -3.20
C ASP A 202 15.23 18.88 -2.90
N SER A 203 14.47 19.81 -3.49
CA SER A 203 13.02 19.91 -3.35
C SER A 203 12.30 20.01 -4.69
N VAL A 204 11.03 19.65 -4.69
CA VAL A 204 10.12 19.70 -5.83
C VAL A 204 8.96 20.64 -5.51
N CYS A 205 8.51 21.40 -6.50
CA CYS A 205 7.33 22.24 -6.33
C CYS A 205 6.06 21.41 -6.45
N VAL A 206 5.15 21.60 -5.49
CA VAL A 206 3.83 20.98 -5.41
C VAL A 206 2.77 22.06 -5.58
N ASN A 207 1.84 21.85 -6.51
CA ASN A 207 0.71 22.77 -6.72
C ASN A 207 -0.45 22.41 -5.76
N THR A 208 -1.20 23.43 -5.34
CA THR A 208 -2.48 23.24 -4.63
C THR A 208 -3.56 24.12 -5.26
N VAL A 209 -4.83 23.88 -4.90
CA VAL A 209 -5.95 24.73 -5.32
C VAL A 209 -5.72 26.15 -4.80
N ASN A 210 -5.25 27.04 -5.69
CA ASN A 210 -4.89 28.44 -5.45
C ASN A 210 -3.53 28.73 -4.77
N SER A 211 -2.60 27.76 -4.63
CA SER A 211 -1.24 28.03 -4.13
C SER A 211 -0.19 27.07 -4.73
N SER A 212 1.07 27.18 -4.30
CA SER A 212 2.13 26.19 -4.48
C SER A 212 3.11 26.26 -3.31
N PHE A 213 3.75 25.14 -2.99
CA PHE A 213 4.81 25.06 -1.99
C PHE A 213 5.89 24.11 -2.48
N CYS A 214 7.10 24.18 -1.91
CA CYS A 214 8.15 23.21 -2.18
C CYS A 214 8.10 22.09 -1.14
N GLU A 215 8.31 20.86 -1.57
CA GLU A 215 8.40 19.66 -0.73
C GLU A 215 9.72 18.95 -1.01
N CYS A 216 10.30 18.31 0.01
CA CYS A 216 11.56 17.60 -0.14
C CYS A 216 11.42 16.35 -0.99
N VAL A 217 12.43 16.08 -1.84
CA VAL A 217 12.43 14.90 -2.72
C VAL A 217 12.63 13.61 -1.91
N GLU A 218 13.45 13.66 -0.87
CA GLU A 218 13.69 12.51 0.00
C GLU A 218 12.69 12.50 1.17
N ALA A 219 12.13 11.33 1.45
CA ALA A 219 11.28 11.11 2.61
C ALA A 219 12.09 11.29 3.92
N GLY A 220 11.41 11.67 5.01
CA GLY A 220 12.06 11.98 6.28
C GLY A 220 12.67 13.39 6.34
N TYR A 221 12.35 14.27 5.40
CA TYR A 221 12.79 15.66 5.40
C TYR A 221 11.60 16.62 5.30
N LEU A 222 11.72 17.77 5.96
CA LEU A 222 10.81 18.89 5.90
C LEU A 222 11.42 20.03 5.10
N PHE A 223 10.60 20.71 4.31
CA PHE A 223 11.04 21.89 3.58
C PHE A 223 10.95 23.13 4.49
N GLU A 224 12.09 23.62 4.94
CA GLU A 224 12.19 24.80 5.80
C GLU A 224 13.29 25.75 5.32
N ASN A 225 12.99 27.06 5.30
CA ASN A 225 13.95 28.12 4.93
C ASN A 225 14.68 27.85 3.59
N ASP A 226 13.92 27.45 2.56
CA ASP A 226 14.44 27.11 1.22
C ASP A 226 15.42 25.92 1.18
N THR A 227 15.38 25.04 2.18
CA THR A 227 16.24 23.85 2.26
C THR A 227 15.48 22.65 2.81
N CYS A 228 15.95 21.44 2.48
CA CYS A 228 15.46 20.23 3.11
C CYS A 228 16.22 19.98 4.41
N VAL A 229 15.47 20.01 5.52
CA VAL A 229 15.98 19.71 6.85
C VAL A 229 15.45 18.36 7.30
N ASP A 230 16.29 17.61 7.96
CA ASP A 230 15.93 16.33 8.56
C ASP A 230 14.70 16.48 9.48
N MET A 231 13.67 15.66 9.27
CA MET A 231 12.51 15.61 10.15
C MET A 231 12.89 14.79 11.38
N ASP A 232 12.86 15.39 12.57
CA ASP A 232 13.07 14.63 13.79
C ASP A 232 11.77 13.93 14.20
N GLU A 233 11.55 12.71 13.71
CA GLU A 233 10.37 11.92 14.06
C GLU A 233 10.34 11.51 15.54
N CYS A 234 11.46 11.60 16.25
CA CYS A 234 11.54 11.32 17.69
C CYS A 234 11.10 12.49 18.56
N SER A 235 10.99 13.71 18.01
CA SER A 235 10.50 14.88 18.73
C SER A 235 9.01 14.78 19.09
N ASN A 236 8.25 13.90 18.42
CA ASN A 236 6.85 13.65 18.69
C ASN A 236 6.51 12.15 18.50
N SER A 237 5.92 11.54 19.51
CA SER A 237 5.57 10.10 19.48
C SER A 237 4.50 9.74 18.43
N ALA A 238 3.80 10.72 17.85
CA ALA A 238 2.85 10.47 16.77
C ALA A 238 3.52 10.27 15.40
N ASP A 239 4.78 10.69 15.27
CA ASP A 239 5.51 10.72 13.99
C ASP A 239 6.47 9.52 13.83
N ASN A 240 6.57 8.66 14.86
CA ASN A 240 7.35 7.42 14.84
C ASN A 240 6.56 6.23 15.40
N ASN A 241 7.02 5.02 15.10
CA ASN A 241 6.41 3.77 15.55
C ASN A 241 7.21 3.04 16.65
N CYS A 242 8.17 3.70 17.30
CA CYS A 242 9.00 3.05 18.30
C CYS A 242 8.21 2.73 19.57
N ASP A 243 8.24 1.47 20.02
CA ASP A 243 7.58 1.05 21.25
C ASP A 243 8.23 1.66 22.51
N GLN A 244 9.54 1.92 22.47
CA GLN A 244 10.29 2.36 23.66
C GLN A 244 11.22 3.54 23.39
N VAL A 245 12.35 3.32 22.72
CA VAL A 245 13.38 4.34 22.55
C VAL A 245 13.50 4.69 21.08
N CYS A 246 13.27 5.94 20.74
CA CYS A 246 13.48 6.49 19.40
C CYS A 246 14.82 7.25 19.37
N THR A 247 15.61 7.04 18.31
CA THR A 247 16.83 7.80 18.03
C THR A 247 16.75 8.35 16.60
N ASN A 248 16.72 9.67 16.48
CA ASN A 248 16.66 10.34 15.19
C ASN A 248 17.95 10.11 14.40
N THR A 249 17.83 9.95 13.09
CA THR A 249 18.93 9.75 12.14
C THR A 249 18.68 10.57 10.89
N ASN A 250 19.72 10.91 10.14
CA ASN A 250 19.51 11.74 8.96
C ASN A 250 18.66 11.02 7.88
N GLY A 251 17.45 11.52 7.63
CA GLY A 251 16.41 11.03 6.75
C GLY A 251 15.51 9.93 7.33
N SER A 252 15.61 9.62 8.63
CA SER A 252 14.83 8.54 9.26
C SER A 252 15.00 8.49 10.78
N TYR A 253 14.49 7.44 11.42
CA TYR A 253 14.76 7.16 12.82
C TYR A 253 15.05 5.68 13.05
N THR A 254 15.65 5.37 14.20
CA THR A 254 15.89 4.00 14.65
C THR A 254 15.25 3.76 16.01
N CYS A 255 14.61 2.60 16.17
CA CYS A 255 14.07 2.18 17.44
C CYS A 255 15.04 1.28 18.19
N SER A 256 15.04 1.39 19.51
CA SER A 256 15.76 0.49 20.40
C SER A 256 14.95 0.23 21.66
N CYS A 257 15.36 -0.79 22.42
CA CYS A 257 14.63 -1.24 23.59
C CYS A 257 15.41 -0.95 24.88
N ASN A 258 14.67 -0.71 25.96
CA ASN A 258 15.23 -0.59 27.29
C ASN A 258 15.87 -1.91 27.74
N ILE A 259 16.76 -1.83 28.74
CA ILE A 259 17.45 -3.00 29.30
C ILE A 259 16.43 -4.06 29.74
N GLY A 260 16.59 -5.29 29.25
CA GLY A 260 15.68 -6.41 29.53
C GLY A 260 14.64 -6.68 28.44
N PHE A 261 14.72 -5.98 27.31
CA PHE A 261 13.89 -6.18 26.13
C PHE A 261 14.79 -6.36 24.89
N THR A 262 14.27 -7.03 23.86
CA THR A 262 14.90 -7.19 22.55
C THR A 262 14.00 -6.59 21.49
N LEU A 263 14.62 -5.90 20.52
CA LEU A 263 13.92 -5.35 19.37
C LEU A 263 13.47 -6.50 18.47
N ASP A 264 12.19 -6.51 18.13
CA ASP A 264 11.60 -7.52 17.26
C ASP A 264 11.94 -7.26 15.78
N SER A 265 11.59 -8.21 14.91
CA SER A 265 11.95 -8.17 13.49
C SER A 265 11.24 -7.07 12.69
N ASP A 266 10.19 -6.46 13.25
CA ASP A 266 9.53 -5.28 12.69
C ASP A 266 10.33 -3.98 12.94
N MET A 267 11.47 -4.09 13.62
CA MET A 267 12.40 -3.00 13.95
C MET A 267 11.75 -1.88 14.77
N SER A 268 10.61 -2.14 15.42
CA SER A 268 9.80 -1.11 16.09
C SER A 268 9.33 -1.56 17.47
N THR A 269 8.96 -2.84 17.64
CA THR A 269 8.41 -3.37 18.89
C THR A 269 9.45 -4.01 19.79
N CYS A 270 9.23 -3.94 21.11
CA CYS A 270 10.15 -4.47 22.11
C CYS A 270 9.52 -5.60 22.92
N SER A 271 10.00 -6.82 22.69
CA SER A 271 9.59 -7.99 23.45
C SER A 271 10.52 -8.24 24.64
N GLY A 272 9.94 -8.48 25.82
CA GLY A 272 10.70 -8.75 27.03
C GLY A 272 11.52 -10.04 26.91
N VAL A 273 12.81 -10.00 27.25
CA VAL A 273 13.56 -11.24 27.41
C VAL A 273 13.15 -11.85 28.74
N ASN A 274 12.66 -13.09 28.73
CA ASN A 274 12.37 -13.79 29.96
C ASN A 274 13.70 -14.10 30.67
N LYS A 275 14.18 -13.16 31.49
CA LYS A 275 15.46 -13.24 32.23
C LYS A 275 15.60 -14.53 33.03
N LEU A 276 14.46 -15.08 33.48
CA LEU A 276 14.36 -16.33 34.23
C LEU A 276 14.80 -17.56 33.43
N ALA A 277 14.74 -17.53 32.09
CA ALA A 277 15.20 -18.65 31.26
C ALA A 277 16.74 -18.69 31.19
N SER A 278 17.42 -17.55 31.10
CA SER A 278 18.89 -17.52 30.98
C SER A 278 19.60 -17.76 32.32
N GLU A 279 19.09 -17.21 33.42
CA GLU A 279 19.66 -17.42 34.76
C GLU A 279 19.29 -18.79 35.33
N GLY A 280 18.09 -19.31 35.01
CA GLY A 280 17.65 -20.66 35.39
C GLY A 280 18.48 -21.76 34.73
N ILE A 281 18.89 -21.57 33.47
CA ILE A 281 19.79 -22.50 32.77
C ILE A 281 21.19 -22.50 33.41
N LEU A 282 21.74 -21.34 33.76
CA LEU A 282 23.05 -21.23 34.42
C LEU A 282 23.04 -21.91 35.80
N LEU A 283 21.96 -21.73 36.58
CA LEU A 283 21.75 -22.40 37.87
C LEU A 283 21.59 -23.92 37.70
N LEU A 284 20.88 -24.38 36.66
CA LEU A 284 20.76 -25.81 36.36
C LEU A 284 22.12 -26.43 35.99
N PHE A 285 22.93 -25.74 35.18
CA PHE A 285 24.28 -26.18 34.82
C PHE A 285 25.20 -26.25 36.04
N LEU A 286 25.16 -25.25 36.93
CA LEU A 286 25.93 -25.25 38.18
C LEU A 286 25.47 -26.37 39.12
N LEU A 287 24.17 -26.58 39.30
CA LEU A 287 23.60 -27.67 40.11
C LEU A 287 23.96 -29.05 39.55
N LEU A 288 23.86 -29.25 38.23
CA LEU A 288 24.23 -30.49 37.57
C LEU A 288 25.73 -30.76 37.69
N SER A 289 26.58 -29.74 37.54
CA SER A 289 28.03 -29.88 37.72
C SER A 289 28.41 -30.25 39.16
N PHE A 290 27.69 -29.72 40.15
CA PHE A 290 27.87 -30.04 41.57
C PHE A 290 27.39 -31.46 41.91
N LEU A 291 26.28 -31.91 41.33
CA LEU A 291 25.76 -33.27 41.49
C LEU A 291 26.66 -34.31 40.83
N VAL A 292 27.22 -34.02 39.65
CA VAL A 292 28.19 -34.91 38.98
C VAL A 292 29.48 -35.03 39.80
N TRP A 293 29.92 -33.95 40.45
CA TRP A 293 31.08 -33.98 41.35
C TRP A 293 30.83 -34.78 42.64
N GLN A 294 29.59 -34.86 43.13
CA GLN A 294 29.24 -35.71 44.29
C GLN A 294 29.13 -37.20 43.96
N LEU A 295 29.10 -37.57 42.68
CA LEU A 295 28.97 -38.95 42.19
C LEU A 295 30.30 -39.56 41.69
N LEU A 296 31.41 -38.82 41.78
CA LEU A 296 32.79 -39.25 41.47
C LEU A 296 33.63 -39.28 42.75
#